data_AF-A0A858AU62-F1
#
_entry.id   AF-A0A858AU62-F1
#
_cell.length_a   1.000
_cell.length_b   1.000
_cell.length_c   1.000
_cell.angle_alpha   90.00
_cell.angle_beta   90.00
_cell.angle_gamma   90.00
#
_symmetry.space_group_name_H-M   'P 1'
#
loop_
_entity.id
_entity.type
_entity.pdbx_description
1 polymer ?
#
loop_
_entity_poly.entity_id
_entity_poly.type
_entity_poly.pdbx_seq_one_letter_code
_entity_poly.pdbx_strand_id
1 'polypeptide(L)'
;MKTIKPINYEKIIIKRVNQVYENLKLNMSKEFKIPENIETFLNDNKQLSTREEIEKFGQEFDKSFGDWIPLDENSDRLIILNHLMSILQNSIIILISIDVNLEKENIEKQIINDSRGIDIIVATAVQALGVKTNELLEKYKDLGLDQDTHEVFKPLNNFLTSVSQQDAQSAFAKLMENILEFNQNYNNTYNRLSSIEEDKLSSQRIEMFMEYMNTYYLMVYLLELILIYPLQEGMMNEQAFNNIMPNINLYH
;
A
#
# COMPACT_ATOMS: atom_id res chain seq x y z
N MET A 1 12.88 -2.45 -31.03
CA MET A 1 12.46 -2.40 -29.62
C MET A 1 12.70 -1.00 -29.11
N LYS A 2 11.73 -0.38 -28.44
CA LYS A 2 11.90 0.98 -27.92
C LYS A 2 12.66 0.88 -26.60
N THR A 3 13.92 1.31 -26.60
CA THR A 3 14.69 1.51 -25.37
C THR A 3 14.04 2.64 -24.58
N ILE A 4 13.85 2.43 -23.29
CA ILE A 4 13.30 3.44 -22.37
C ILE A 4 14.37 3.90 -21.39
N LYS A 5 14.15 5.01 -20.69
CA LYS A 5 15.01 5.37 -19.57
C LYS A 5 14.98 4.26 -18.51
N PRO A 6 16.14 3.89 -17.92
CA PRO A 6 16.21 2.80 -16.96
C PRO A 6 15.35 3.06 -15.71
N ILE A 7 14.52 2.08 -15.36
CA ILE A 7 13.69 2.09 -14.15
C ILE A 7 14.22 1.05 -13.18
N ASN A 8 14.66 1.52 -12.02
CA ASN A 8 15.01 0.67 -10.89
C ASN A 8 13.84 0.65 -9.90
N TYR A 9 12.92 -0.30 -10.08
CA TYR A 9 11.69 -0.42 -9.28
C TYR A 9 12.03 -0.67 -7.81
N GLU A 10 13.06 -1.46 -7.53
CA GLU A 10 13.49 -1.76 -6.17
C GLU A 10 13.91 -0.50 -5.42
N LYS A 11 14.77 0.31 -6.04
CA LYS A 11 15.23 1.58 -5.47
C LYS A 11 14.08 2.58 -5.27
N ILE A 12 13.07 2.58 -6.13
CA ILE A 12 11.88 3.42 -5.99
C ILE A 12 11.11 3.02 -4.73
N ILE A 13 10.81 1.72 -4.57
CA ILE A 13 10.10 1.20 -3.40
C ILE A 13 10.90 1.42 -2.11
N ILE A 14 12.21 1.13 -2.12
CA ILE A 14 13.10 1.37 -0.97
C ILE A 14 13.07 2.84 -0.57
N LYS A 15 13.19 3.76 -1.53
CA LYS A 15 13.15 5.19 -1.25
C LYS A 15 11.83 5.59 -0.59
N ARG A 16 10.70 5.06 -1.08
CA ARG A 16 9.37 5.35 -0.52
C ARG A 16 9.24 4.82 0.91
N VAL A 17 9.69 3.59 1.18
CA VAL A 17 9.69 3.02 2.54
C VAL A 17 10.62 3.81 3.47
N ASN A 18 11.79 4.24 2.99
CA ASN A 18 12.70 5.05 3.79
C ASN A 18 12.09 6.39 4.22
N GLN A 19 11.27 7.03 3.38
CA GLN A 19 10.57 8.26 3.78
C GLN A 19 9.60 8.00 4.95
N VAL A 20 8.89 6.88 4.93
CA VAL A 20 8.02 6.45 6.04
C VAL A 20 8.85 6.16 7.28
N TYR A 21 9.97 5.46 7.13
CA TYR A 21 10.90 5.15 8.22
C TYR A 21 11.46 6.41 8.88
N GLU A 22 11.86 7.41 8.11
CA GLU A 22 12.32 8.70 8.62
C GLU A 22 11.19 9.44 9.37
N ASN A 23 9.97 9.45 8.81
CA ASN A 23 8.79 10.03 9.47
C ASN A 23 8.48 9.32 10.81
N LEU A 24 8.59 7.99 10.87
CA LEU A 24 8.42 7.20 12.08
C LEU A 24 9.48 7.59 13.13
N LYS A 25 10.76 7.53 12.75
CA LYS A 25 11.90 7.76 13.66
C LYS A 25 11.86 9.14 14.32
N LEU A 26 11.35 10.15 13.61
CA LEU A 26 11.24 11.53 14.13
C LEU A 26 10.10 11.72 15.15
N ASN A 27 9.08 10.86 15.15
CA ASN A 27 7.83 11.13 15.85
C ASN A 27 7.42 10.07 16.87
N MET A 28 7.78 8.81 16.64
CA MET A 28 7.30 7.69 17.44
C MET A 28 7.58 7.79 18.95
N SER A 29 8.71 8.38 19.36
CA SER A 29 9.06 8.53 20.78
C SER A 29 8.19 9.55 21.52
N LYS A 30 7.45 10.37 20.79
CA LYS A 30 6.47 11.30 21.35
C LYS A 30 5.12 10.63 21.62
N GLU A 31 4.89 9.45 21.05
CA GLU A 31 3.58 8.82 20.99
C GLU A 31 3.56 7.42 21.64
N PHE A 32 4.70 6.72 21.63
CA PHE A 32 4.81 5.36 22.14
C PHE A 32 6.00 5.19 23.07
N LYS A 33 5.84 4.28 24.03
CA LYS A 33 6.95 3.54 24.61
C LYS A 33 7.36 2.46 23.61
N ILE A 34 8.56 2.59 23.08
CA ILE A 34 9.06 1.79 21.96
C ILE A 34 9.69 0.49 22.51
N PRO A 35 9.45 -0.68 21.89
CA PRO A 35 10.15 -1.92 22.24
C PRO A 35 11.66 -1.83 22.04
N GLU A 36 12.44 -2.47 22.91
CA GLU A 36 13.91 -2.37 22.94
C GLU A 36 14.58 -2.83 21.64
N ASN A 37 14.06 -3.88 21.00
CA ASN A 37 14.59 -4.37 19.73
C ASN A 37 14.39 -3.34 18.61
N ILE A 38 13.28 -2.60 18.63
CA ILE A 38 13.00 -1.52 17.69
C ILE A 38 13.89 -0.32 17.98
N GLU A 39 14.04 0.10 19.23
CA GLU A 39 14.98 1.17 19.59
C GLU A 39 16.40 0.85 19.12
N THR A 40 16.85 -0.38 19.35
CA THR A 40 18.15 -0.86 18.88
C THR A 40 18.25 -0.77 17.35
N PHE A 41 17.27 -1.29 16.63
CA PHE A 41 17.23 -1.21 15.17
C PHE A 41 17.31 0.24 14.67
N LEU A 42 16.53 1.15 15.26
CA LEU A 42 16.47 2.55 14.85
C LEU A 42 17.79 3.29 15.11
N ASN A 43 18.49 2.94 16.18
CA ASN A 43 19.78 3.52 16.53
C ASN A 43 20.88 3.05 15.58
N ASP A 44 20.88 1.76 15.23
CA ASP A 44 21.86 1.17 14.33
C ASP A 44 21.67 1.60 12.87
N ASN A 45 20.42 1.86 12.47
CA ASN A 45 20.07 2.15 11.07
C ASN A 45 19.64 3.61 10.90
N LYS A 46 20.49 4.42 10.24
CA LYS A 46 20.16 5.82 9.97
C LYS A 46 19.07 5.98 8.92
N GLN A 47 19.09 5.11 7.91
CA GLN A 47 18.18 5.07 6.78
C GLN A 47 18.03 3.62 6.33
N LEU A 48 16.99 3.34 5.56
CA LEU A 48 16.80 2.09 4.83
C LEU A 48 17.22 2.33 3.37
N SER A 49 18.11 1.50 2.87
CA SER A 49 18.78 1.62 1.58
C SER A 49 18.80 0.33 0.77
N THR A 50 18.55 -0.81 1.42
CA THR A 50 18.40 -2.11 0.75
C THR A 50 17.08 -2.79 1.11
N ARG A 51 16.69 -3.77 0.30
CA ARG A 51 15.55 -4.63 0.56
C ARG A 51 15.73 -5.43 1.87
N GLU A 52 16.92 -5.94 2.13
CA GLU A 52 17.21 -6.72 3.34
C GLU A 52 17.02 -5.88 4.61
N GLU A 53 17.34 -4.58 4.57
CA GLU A 53 17.11 -3.67 5.69
C GLU A 53 15.61 -3.49 5.97
N ILE A 54 14.79 -3.41 4.92
CA ILE A 54 13.32 -3.35 5.05
C ILE A 54 12.76 -4.66 5.60
N GLU A 55 13.22 -5.81 5.09
CA GLU A 55 12.80 -7.13 5.57
C GLU A 55 13.17 -7.31 7.05
N LYS A 56 14.41 -6.94 7.43
CA LYS A 56 14.85 -6.98 8.83
C LYS A 56 14.01 -6.06 9.69
N PHE A 57 13.70 -4.85 9.23
CA PHE A 57 12.83 -3.94 9.97
C PHE A 57 11.44 -4.53 10.19
N GLY A 58 10.83 -5.09 9.13
CA GLY A 58 9.54 -5.77 9.22
C GLY A 58 9.55 -6.95 10.18
N GLN A 59 10.60 -7.76 10.17
CA GLN A 59 10.75 -8.89 11.11
C GLN A 59 10.88 -8.43 12.56
N GLU A 60 11.68 -7.40 12.84
CA GLU A 60 11.80 -6.86 14.20
C GLU A 60 10.48 -6.24 14.67
N PHE A 61 9.79 -5.54 13.77
CA PHE A 61 8.51 -4.92 14.04
C PHE A 61 7.41 -5.95 14.34
N ASP A 62 7.36 -7.04 13.58
CA ASP A 62 6.40 -8.14 13.79
C ASP A 62 6.60 -8.84 15.14
N LYS A 63 7.85 -9.16 15.49
CA LYS A 63 8.20 -9.79 16.78
C LYS A 63 7.74 -8.97 17.99
N SER A 64 7.76 -7.64 17.86
CA SER A 64 7.45 -6.73 18.96
C SER A 64 6.09 -6.08 18.83
N PHE A 65 5.22 -6.51 17.91
CA PHE A 65 3.97 -5.81 17.60
C PHE A 65 3.05 -5.66 18.82
N GLY A 66 2.99 -6.68 19.68
CA GLY A 66 2.21 -6.66 20.93
C GLY A 66 2.84 -5.88 22.08
N ASP A 67 4.10 -5.45 21.96
CA ASP A 67 4.86 -4.82 23.04
C ASP A 67 4.79 -3.27 23.00
N TRP A 68 4.17 -2.71 21.97
CA TRP A 68 4.01 -1.26 21.83
C TRP A 68 2.96 -0.71 22.78
N ILE A 69 3.30 0.36 23.48
CA ILE A 69 2.40 0.98 24.47
C ILE A 69 2.26 2.47 24.15
N PRO A 70 1.04 2.98 23.87
CA PRO A 70 0.79 4.41 23.74
C PRO A 70 1.11 5.18 25.02
N LEU A 71 1.73 6.36 24.91
CA LEU A 71 2.11 7.16 26.09
C LEU A 71 0.93 7.83 26.80
N ASP A 72 -0.16 8.08 26.07
CA ASP A 72 -1.38 8.73 26.59
C ASP A 72 -2.51 7.74 26.91
N GLU A 73 -2.19 6.44 26.97
CA GLU A 73 -3.13 5.35 27.21
C GLU A 73 -4.23 5.20 26.14
N ASN A 74 -4.17 5.96 25.03
CA ASN A 74 -5.12 5.83 23.93
C ASN A 74 -4.73 4.67 23.00
N SER A 75 -5.44 3.55 23.14
CA SER A 75 -5.23 2.35 22.32
C SER A 75 -5.43 2.59 20.82
N ASP A 76 -6.22 3.59 20.42
CA ASP A 76 -6.49 3.85 19.00
C ASP A 76 -5.21 4.26 18.25
N ARG A 77 -4.20 4.77 18.95
CA ARG A 77 -2.89 5.07 18.36
C ARG A 77 -2.21 3.85 17.77
N LEU A 78 -2.52 2.64 18.28
CA LEU A 78 -1.99 1.39 17.74
C LEU A 78 -2.38 1.17 16.27
N ILE A 79 -3.39 1.89 15.73
CA ILE A 79 -3.69 1.87 14.29
C ILE A 79 -2.48 2.27 13.44
N ILE A 80 -1.66 3.21 13.91
CA ILE A 80 -0.44 3.67 13.22
C ILE A 80 0.54 2.51 12.99
N LEU A 81 0.61 1.58 13.94
CA LEU A 81 1.46 0.39 13.84
C LEU A 81 0.96 -0.55 12.76
N ASN A 82 -0.35 -0.66 12.58
CA ASN A 82 -0.93 -1.45 11.51
C ASN A 82 -0.69 -0.83 10.12
N HIS A 83 -0.74 0.51 10.02
CA HIS A 83 -0.34 1.22 8.82
C HIS A 83 1.12 0.91 8.47
N LEU A 84 2.03 1.02 9.44
CA LEU A 84 3.45 0.69 9.25
C LEU A 84 3.65 -0.76 8.81
N MET A 85 3.01 -1.72 9.47
CA MET A 85 3.08 -3.14 9.07
C MET A 85 2.62 -3.33 7.63
N SER A 86 1.48 -2.74 7.27
CA SER A 86 0.91 -2.85 5.92
C SER A 86 1.81 -2.25 4.85
N ILE A 87 2.48 -1.12 5.14
CA ILE A 87 3.48 -0.48 4.28
C ILE A 87 4.66 -1.44 4.06
N LEU A 88 5.23 -1.99 5.14
CA LEU A 88 6.38 -2.88 5.07
C LEU A 88 6.05 -4.16 4.29
N GLN A 89 4.96 -4.85 4.64
CA GLN A 89 4.52 -6.07 3.97
C GLN A 89 4.27 -5.84 2.47
N ASN A 90 3.52 -4.80 2.11
CA ASN A 90 3.19 -4.56 0.71
C ASN A 90 4.40 -4.11 -0.13
N SER A 91 5.37 -3.44 0.48
CA SER A 91 6.64 -3.12 -0.19
C SER A 91 7.36 -4.40 -0.64
N ILE A 92 7.43 -5.41 0.23
CA ILE A 92 8.09 -6.69 -0.08
C ILE A 92 7.28 -7.52 -1.06
N ILE A 93 5.94 -7.58 -0.90
CA ILE A 93 5.04 -8.31 -1.81
C ILE A 93 5.23 -7.82 -3.25
N ILE A 94 5.32 -6.51 -3.47
CA ILE A 94 5.47 -5.94 -4.82
C ILE A 94 6.82 -6.28 -5.42
N LEU A 95 7.90 -6.15 -4.63
CA LEU A 95 9.24 -6.50 -5.09
C LEU A 95 9.28 -7.97 -5.55
N ILE A 96 8.76 -8.88 -4.72
CA ILE A 96 8.68 -10.31 -5.05
C ILE A 96 7.81 -10.54 -6.28
N SER A 97 6.64 -9.91 -6.37
CA SER A 97 5.69 -10.13 -7.47
C SER A 97 6.28 -9.69 -8.82
N ILE A 98 6.97 -8.55 -8.84
CA ILE A 98 7.66 -8.06 -10.04
C ILE A 98 8.85 -8.96 -10.37
N ASP A 99 9.68 -9.33 -9.40
CA ASP A 99 10.83 -10.22 -9.61
C ASP A 99 10.40 -11.54 -10.27
N VAL A 100 9.35 -12.16 -9.73
CA VAL A 100 8.82 -13.43 -10.22
C VAL A 100 8.27 -13.29 -11.64
N ASN A 101 7.56 -12.20 -11.95
CA ASN A 101 6.99 -12.02 -13.29
C ASN A 101 8.06 -11.64 -14.33
N LEU A 102 9.06 -10.84 -13.98
CA LEU A 102 10.22 -10.55 -14.85
C LEU A 102 11.01 -11.83 -15.14
N GLU A 103 11.22 -12.68 -14.13
CA GLU A 103 11.94 -13.96 -14.29
C GLU A 103 11.21 -14.90 -15.25
N LYS A 104 9.88 -15.02 -15.12
CA LYS A 104 9.06 -15.86 -16.01
C LYS A 104 9.20 -15.46 -17.49
N GLU A 105 9.33 -14.17 -17.75
CA GLU A 105 9.47 -13.62 -19.11
C GLU A 105 10.93 -13.46 -19.57
N ASN A 106 11.90 -13.97 -18.78
CA ASN A 106 13.35 -13.86 -19.04
C ASN A 106 13.82 -12.41 -19.25
N ILE A 107 13.27 -11.48 -18.46
CA ILE A 107 13.68 -10.08 -18.43
C ILE A 107 14.63 -9.88 -17.23
N GLU A 108 15.65 -9.04 -17.42
CA GLU A 108 16.61 -8.71 -16.37
C GLU A 108 15.90 -8.09 -15.15
N LYS A 109 16.25 -8.59 -13.96
CA LYS A 109 15.74 -8.07 -12.68
C LYS A 109 16.43 -6.74 -12.34
N GLN A 110 15.90 -6.01 -11.37
CA GLN A 110 16.47 -4.77 -10.81
C GLN A 110 16.41 -3.54 -11.74
N ILE A 111 16.76 -3.64 -13.02
CA ILE A 111 16.75 -2.49 -13.95
C ILE A 111 15.98 -2.83 -15.22
N ILE A 112 14.83 -2.19 -15.39
CA ILE A 112 14.01 -2.29 -16.59
C ILE A 112 14.46 -1.23 -17.59
N ASN A 113 14.88 -1.65 -18.78
CA ASN A 113 15.39 -0.77 -19.84
C ASN A 113 14.60 -0.91 -21.16
N ASP A 114 13.57 -1.77 -21.19
CA ASP A 114 12.70 -1.98 -22.34
C ASP A 114 11.21 -1.92 -21.96
N SER A 115 10.36 -1.77 -22.98
CA SER A 115 8.92 -1.66 -22.80
C SER A 115 8.25 -2.93 -22.26
N ARG A 116 8.85 -4.11 -22.43
CA ARG A 116 8.27 -5.37 -21.93
C ARG A 116 8.28 -5.38 -20.41
N GLY A 117 9.32 -4.83 -19.79
CA GLY A 117 9.35 -4.69 -18.33
C GLY A 117 8.27 -3.72 -17.80
N ILE A 118 7.87 -2.72 -18.58
CA ILE A 118 6.70 -1.88 -18.25
C ILE A 118 5.42 -2.70 -18.33
N ASP A 119 5.26 -3.47 -19.42
CA ASP A 119 4.09 -4.34 -19.60
C ASP A 119 3.95 -5.33 -18.43
N ILE A 120 5.07 -5.85 -17.89
CA ILE A 120 5.11 -6.70 -16.70
C ILE A 120 4.60 -5.96 -15.47
N ILE A 121 5.07 -4.74 -15.21
CA ILE A 121 4.62 -3.94 -14.07
C ILE A 121 3.10 -3.72 -14.16
N VAL A 122 2.61 -3.32 -15.34
CA VAL A 122 1.19 -3.06 -15.57
C VAL A 122 0.37 -4.35 -15.43
N ALA A 123 0.83 -5.46 -16.00
CA ALA A 123 0.16 -6.75 -15.88
C ALA A 123 0.12 -7.25 -14.42
N THR A 124 1.22 -7.07 -13.68
CA THR A 124 1.29 -7.38 -12.24
C THR A 124 0.28 -6.55 -11.45
N ALA A 125 0.15 -5.27 -11.77
CA ALA A 125 -0.82 -4.39 -11.12
C ALA A 125 -2.28 -4.76 -11.45
N VAL A 126 -2.61 -5.10 -12.70
CA VAL A 126 -3.95 -5.60 -13.07
C VAL A 126 -4.27 -6.88 -12.30
N GLN A 127 -3.34 -7.82 -12.24
CA GLN A 127 -3.52 -9.07 -11.49
C GLN A 127 -3.73 -8.82 -10.00
N ALA A 128 -2.88 -7.98 -9.39
CA ALA A 128 -2.99 -7.62 -7.98
C ALA A 128 -4.34 -6.95 -7.66
N LEU A 129 -4.77 -6.00 -8.49
CA LEU A 129 -6.08 -5.35 -8.33
C LEU A 129 -7.22 -6.35 -8.46
N GLY A 130 -7.20 -7.24 -9.45
CA GLY A 130 -8.24 -8.25 -9.64
C GLY A 130 -8.33 -9.22 -8.46
N VAL A 131 -7.19 -9.73 -7.98
CA VAL A 131 -7.14 -10.62 -6.81
C VAL A 131 -7.68 -9.91 -5.57
N LYS A 132 -7.16 -8.72 -5.24
CA LYS A 132 -7.62 -7.95 -4.08
C LYS A 132 -9.08 -7.54 -4.17
N THR A 133 -9.57 -7.23 -5.36
CA THR A 133 -10.99 -6.94 -5.57
C THR A 133 -11.85 -8.13 -5.13
N ASN A 134 -11.50 -9.35 -5.55
CA ASN A 134 -12.27 -10.54 -5.19
C ASN A 134 -12.16 -10.86 -3.69
N GLU A 135 -10.95 -10.80 -3.11
CA GLU A 135 -10.75 -11.02 -1.67
C GLU A 135 -11.57 -10.04 -0.82
N LEU A 136 -11.59 -8.77 -1.18
CA LEU A 136 -12.33 -7.74 -0.45
C LEU A 136 -13.85 -7.90 -0.57
N LEU A 137 -14.36 -8.26 -1.75
CA LEU A 137 -15.78 -8.53 -1.96
C LEU A 137 -16.26 -9.74 -1.14
N GLU A 138 -15.45 -10.81 -1.11
CA GLU A 138 -15.72 -12.01 -0.31
C GLU A 138 -15.73 -11.66 1.18
N LYS A 139 -14.69 -10.97 1.66
CA LYS A 139 -14.58 -10.56 3.06
C LYS A 139 -15.73 -9.66 3.51
N TYR A 140 -16.13 -8.70 2.68
CA TYR A 140 -17.25 -7.80 2.97
C TYR A 140 -18.56 -8.58 3.22
N LYS A 141 -18.81 -9.59 2.38
CA LYS A 141 -19.97 -10.47 2.51
C LYS A 141 -19.87 -11.37 3.75
N ASP A 142 -18.71 -11.98 3.99
CA ASP A 142 -18.50 -12.88 5.13
C ASP A 142 -18.67 -12.18 6.48
N LEU A 143 -18.30 -10.90 6.54
CA LEU A 143 -18.50 -10.04 7.71
C LEU A 143 -19.96 -9.54 7.86
N GLY A 144 -20.85 -9.88 6.92
CA GLY A 144 -22.25 -9.47 6.96
C GLY A 144 -22.48 -7.97 6.81
N LEU A 145 -21.51 -7.24 6.25
CA LEU A 145 -21.55 -5.78 6.14
C LEU A 145 -22.54 -5.27 5.09
N ASP A 146 -23.16 -6.16 4.31
CA ASP A 146 -24.35 -5.86 3.49
C ASP A 146 -25.53 -5.33 4.33
N GLN A 147 -25.57 -5.68 5.63
CA GLN A 147 -26.61 -5.27 6.56
C GLN A 147 -26.27 -3.97 7.30
N ASP A 148 -25.11 -3.36 7.00
CA ASP A 148 -24.67 -2.14 7.67
C ASP A 148 -25.52 -0.93 7.25
N THR A 149 -26.34 -0.44 8.19
CA THR A 149 -27.21 0.72 8.00
C THR A 149 -26.46 2.04 7.84
N HIS A 150 -25.20 2.10 8.27
CA HIS A 150 -24.36 3.29 8.10
C HIS A 150 -23.71 3.35 6.70
N GLU A 151 -23.83 2.29 5.91
CA GLU A 151 -23.35 2.21 4.53
C GLU A 151 -21.88 2.64 4.34
N VAL A 152 -21.03 2.39 5.35
CA VAL A 152 -19.65 2.91 5.41
C VAL A 152 -18.85 2.50 4.18
N PHE A 153 -18.87 1.20 3.90
CA PHE A 153 -18.10 0.56 2.84
C PHE A 153 -18.87 0.36 1.54
N LYS A 154 -20.18 0.70 1.51
CA LYS A 154 -21.06 0.39 0.38
C LYS A 154 -20.60 1.00 -0.95
N PRO A 155 -20.14 2.28 -1.02
CA PRO A 155 -19.62 2.82 -2.27
C PRO A 155 -18.35 2.10 -2.75
N LEU A 156 -17.42 1.81 -1.85
CA LEU A 156 -16.19 1.09 -2.20
C LEU A 156 -16.52 -0.34 -2.68
N ASN A 157 -17.45 -1.03 -2.02
CA ASN A 157 -17.91 -2.36 -2.43
C ASN A 157 -18.59 -2.34 -3.81
N ASN A 158 -19.42 -1.33 -4.11
CA ASN A 158 -20.05 -1.16 -5.42
C ASN A 158 -19.02 -0.88 -6.52
N PHE A 159 -18.01 -0.06 -6.22
CA PHE A 159 -16.88 0.18 -7.12
C PHE A 159 -16.13 -1.13 -7.39
N LEU A 160 -15.76 -1.88 -6.36
CA LEU A 160 -15.08 -3.17 -6.49
C LEU A 160 -15.91 -4.19 -7.28
N THR A 161 -17.23 -4.21 -7.08
CA THR A 161 -18.15 -5.05 -7.87
C THR A 161 -18.11 -4.67 -9.36
N SER A 162 -17.98 -3.37 -9.65
CA SER A 162 -17.86 -2.90 -11.04
C SER A 162 -16.49 -3.26 -11.64
N VAL A 163 -15.42 -3.22 -10.85
CA VAL A 163 -14.07 -3.63 -11.26
C VAL A 163 -14.01 -5.14 -11.53
N SER A 164 -14.62 -5.98 -10.69
CA SER A 164 -14.59 -7.44 -10.87
C SER A 164 -15.32 -7.94 -12.11
N GLN A 165 -16.20 -7.12 -12.68
CA GLN A 165 -16.95 -7.40 -13.91
C GLN A 165 -16.22 -6.94 -15.18
N GLN A 166 -15.10 -6.21 -15.06
CA GLN A 166 -14.33 -5.75 -16.21
C GLN A 166 -13.66 -6.93 -16.90
N ASP A 167 -13.73 -6.97 -18.23
CA ASP A 167 -12.87 -7.86 -19.00
C ASP A 167 -11.40 -7.42 -18.91
N ALA A 168 -10.48 -8.31 -19.30
CA ALA A 168 -9.05 -8.06 -19.17
C ALA A 168 -8.58 -6.81 -19.94
N GLN A 169 -9.18 -6.50 -21.09
CA GLN A 169 -8.80 -5.35 -21.90
C GLN A 169 -9.25 -4.04 -21.25
N SER A 170 -10.47 -4.00 -20.74
CA SER A 170 -11.00 -2.88 -19.96
C SER A 170 -10.21 -2.67 -18.68
N ALA A 171 -9.90 -3.75 -17.95
CA ALA A 171 -9.13 -3.69 -16.71
C ALA A 171 -7.73 -3.10 -16.93
N PHE A 172 -7.06 -3.50 -18.03
CA PHE A 172 -5.78 -2.93 -18.40
C PHE A 172 -5.89 -1.45 -18.77
N ALA A 173 -6.86 -1.09 -19.61
CA ALA A 173 -7.06 0.29 -20.07
C ALA A 173 -7.41 1.26 -18.93
N LYS A 174 -8.19 0.78 -17.94
CA LYS A 174 -8.66 1.57 -16.80
C LYS A 174 -7.82 1.41 -15.54
N LEU A 175 -6.70 0.70 -15.57
CA LEU A 175 -5.93 0.37 -14.38
C LEU A 175 -5.62 1.59 -13.49
N MET A 176 -5.09 2.67 -14.07
CA MET A 176 -4.76 3.88 -13.31
C MET A 176 -6.02 4.52 -12.72
N GLU A 177 -7.11 4.60 -13.49
CA GLU A 177 -8.40 5.14 -13.04
C GLU A 177 -8.94 4.31 -11.87
N ASN A 178 -8.94 2.98 -12.00
CA ASN A 178 -9.40 2.07 -10.97
C ASN A 178 -8.57 2.20 -9.68
N ILE A 179 -7.23 2.30 -9.77
CA ILE A 179 -6.37 2.49 -8.60
C ILE A 179 -6.65 3.85 -7.92
N LEU A 180 -6.80 4.91 -8.70
CA LEU A 180 -7.09 6.23 -8.15
C LEU A 180 -8.46 6.30 -7.49
N GLU A 181 -9.47 5.71 -8.12
CA GLU A 181 -10.82 5.62 -7.56
C GLU A 181 -10.86 4.74 -6.31
N PHE A 182 -10.09 3.64 -6.26
CA PHE A 182 -9.90 2.87 -5.03
C PHE A 182 -9.32 3.73 -3.91
N ASN A 183 -8.22 4.44 -4.16
CA ASN A 183 -7.55 5.28 -3.17
C ASN A 183 -8.45 6.40 -2.65
N GLN A 184 -9.25 7.02 -3.53
CA GLN A 184 -10.23 8.03 -3.16
C GLN A 184 -11.35 7.44 -2.30
N ASN A 185 -11.91 6.30 -2.70
CA ASN A 185 -12.95 5.61 -1.95
C ASN A 185 -12.43 5.13 -0.59
N TYR A 186 -11.19 4.68 -0.48
CA TYR A 186 -10.54 4.35 0.79
C TYR A 186 -10.51 5.55 1.74
N ASN A 187 -10.04 6.71 1.27
CA ASN A 187 -9.99 7.93 2.10
C ASN A 187 -11.39 8.38 2.54
N ASN A 188 -12.38 8.30 1.64
CA ASN A 188 -13.77 8.63 1.97
C ASN A 188 -14.35 7.65 3.01
N THR A 189 -14.01 6.37 2.89
CA THR A 189 -14.43 5.31 3.81
C THR A 189 -13.84 5.55 5.20
N TYR A 190 -12.55 5.87 5.28
CA TYR A 190 -11.86 6.19 6.53
C TYR A 190 -12.56 7.35 7.28
N ASN A 191 -12.84 8.44 6.58
CA ASN A 191 -13.52 9.61 7.16
C ASN A 191 -14.94 9.30 7.63
N ARG A 192 -15.64 8.39 6.95
CA ARG A 192 -16.98 7.94 7.38
C ARG A 192 -16.88 7.09 8.63
N LEU A 193 -15.97 6.12 8.62
CA LEU A 193 -15.76 5.22 9.76
C LEU A 193 -15.41 5.99 11.04
N SER A 194 -14.58 7.02 10.94
CA SER A 194 -14.16 7.85 12.08
C SER A 194 -15.28 8.70 12.69
N SER A 195 -16.44 8.81 12.05
CA SER A 195 -17.58 9.61 12.54
C SER A 195 -18.74 8.77 13.06
N ILE A 196 -18.57 7.44 13.10
CA ILE A 196 -19.60 6.51 13.55
C ILE A 196 -19.36 6.11 15.01
N GLU A 197 -20.42 6.19 15.80
CA GLU A 197 -20.41 5.70 17.17
C GLU A 197 -20.35 4.17 17.21
N GLU A 198 -19.72 3.63 18.26
CA GLU A 198 -19.54 2.20 18.39
C GLU A 198 -20.89 1.45 18.47
N ASP A 199 -21.07 0.42 17.65
CA ASP A 199 -22.26 -0.41 17.61
C ASP A 199 -21.89 -1.90 17.44
N LYS A 200 -22.91 -2.74 17.20
CA LYS A 200 -22.75 -4.19 17.07
C LYS A 200 -21.91 -4.63 15.85
N LEU A 201 -21.72 -3.76 14.87
CA LEU A 201 -20.93 -4.04 13.66
C LEU A 201 -19.54 -3.42 13.72
N SER A 202 -19.19 -2.69 14.79
CA SER A 202 -17.90 -1.99 14.88
C SER A 202 -16.71 -2.91 14.65
N SER A 203 -16.66 -4.09 15.27
CA SER A 203 -15.53 -5.00 15.08
C SER A 203 -15.39 -5.47 13.64
N GLN A 204 -16.50 -5.79 12.96
CA GLN A 204 -16.52 -6.15 11.55
C GLN A 204 -16.09 -4.99 10.67
N ARG A 205 -16.52 -3.76 10.99
CA ARG A 205 -16.09 -2.57 10.24
C ARG A 205 -14.59 -2.32 10.38
N ILE A 206 -14.05 -2.46 11.59
CA ILE A 206 -12.61 -2.33 11.82
C ILE A 206 -11.85 -3.42 11.06
N GLU A 207 -12.28 -4.68 11.15
CA GLU A 207 -11.66 -5.79 10.41
C GLU A 207 -11.63 -5.53 8.90
N MET A 208 -12.75 -5.11 8.31
CA MET A 208 -12.81 -4.75 6.89
C MET A 208 -11.93 -3.55 6.55
N PHE A 209 -11.88 -2.55 7.44
CA PHE A 209 -11.01 -1.40 7.26
C PHE A 209 -9.53 -1.80 7.21
N MET A 210 -9.09 -2.75 8.04
CA MET A 210 -7.72 -3.26 8.00
C MET A 210 -7.36 -3.86 6.64
N GLU A 211 -8.27 -4.62 6.03
CA GLU A 211 -8.09 -5.23 4.71
C GLU A 211 -8.03 -4.17 3.60
N TYR A 212 -8.89 -3.15 3.68
CA TYR A 212 -8.84 -2.02 2.76
C TYR A 212 -7.56 -1.19 2.90
N MET A 213 -7.11 -0.95 4.14
CA MET A 213 -5.86 -0.25 4.42
C MET A 213 -4.65 -1.02 3.87
N ASN A 214 -4.62 -2.35 4.04
CA ASN A 214 -3.58 -3.19 3.47
C ASN A 214 -3.57 -3.07 1.93
N THR A 215 -4.73 -3.21 1.30
CA THR A 215 -4.86 -3.08 -0.16
C THR A 215 -4.51 -1.68 -0.65
N TYR A 216 -4.84 -0.63 0.10
CA TYR A 216 -4.49 0.75 -0.23
C TYR A 216 -2.98 0.91 -0.42
N TYR A 217 -2.16 0.41 0.50
CA TYR A 217 -0.70 0.52 0.36
C TYR A 217 -0.14 -0.26 -0.82
N LEU A 218 -0.69 -1.44 -1.12
CA LEU A 218 -0.38 -2.18 -2.35
C LEU A 218 -0.65 -1.31 -3.59
N MET A 219 -1.83 -0.68 -3.65
CA MET A 219 -2.24 0.14 -4.78
C MET A 219 -1.39 1.41 -4.93
N VAL A 220 -0.99 2.05 -3.83
CA VAL A 220 -0.11 3.23 -3.87
C VAL A 220 1.25 2.91 -4.48
N TYR A 221 1.88 1.81 -4.07
CA TYR A 221 3.17 1.41 -4.63
C TYR A 221 3.07 1.00 -6.11
N LEU A 222 2.02 0.25 -6.49
CA LEU A 222 1.80 -0.11 -7.89
C LEU A 222 1.57 1.14 -8.75
N LEU A 223 0.79 2.09 -8.26
CA LEU A 223 0.58 3.38 -8.92
C LEU A 223 1.90 4.12 -9.16
N GLU A 224 2.77 4.19 -8.14
CA GLU A 224 4.07 4.83 -8.27
C GLU A 224 4.92 4.21 -9.38
N LEU A 225 4.98 2.88 -9.42
CA LEU A 225 5.74 2.14 -10.43
C LEU A 225 5.14 2.29 -11.84
N ILE A 226 3.83 2.40 -11.97
CA ILE A 226 3.18 2.67 -13.26
C ILE A 226 3.49 4.10 -13.73
N LEU A 227 3.46 5.08 -12.81
CA LEU A 227 3.64 6.49 -13.13
C LEU A 227 5.10 6.91 -13.34
N ILE A 228 6.07 6.11 -12.91
CA ILE A 228 7.49 6.45 -13.11
C ILE A 228 7.85 6.49 -14.59
N TYR A 229 7.29 5.60 -15.41
CA TYR A 229 7.53 5.57 -16.85
C TYR A 229 7.09 6.88 -17.54
N PRO A 230 5.81 7.31 -17.45
CA PRO A 230 5.40 8.56 -18.06
C PRO A 230 6.12 9.79 -17.48
N LEU A 231 6.50 9.78 -16.19
CA LEU A 231 7.30 10.86 -15.61
C LEU A 231 8.69 10.94 -16.24
N GLN A 232 9.43 9.82 -16.29
CA GLN A 232 10.79 9.79 -16.81
C GLN A 232 10.84 10.13 -18.31
N GLU A 233 9.87 9.65 -19.08
CA GLU A 233 9.78 9.91 -20.52
C GLU A 233 9.22 11.31 -20.87
N GLY A 234 8.88 12.13 -19.87
CA GLY A 234 8.38 13.50 -20.08
C GLY A 234 6.94 13.57 -20.60
N MET A 235 6.18 12.49 -20.45
CA MET A 235 4.73 12.45 -20.72
C MET A 235 3.93 13.05 -19.57
N MET A 236 4.53 13.10 -18.38
CA MET A 236 3.99 13.70 -17.17
C MET A 236 5.06 14.60 -16.53
N ASN A 237 4.66 15.71 -15.93
CA ASN A 237 5.57 16.56 -15.16
C ASN A 237 5.54 16.22 -13.66
N GLU A 238 6.55 16.66 -12.92
CA GLU A 238 6.69 16.39 -11.48
C GLU A 238 5.47 16.87 -10.67
N GLN A 239 4.87 18.01 -11.04
CA GLN A 239 3.72 18.55 -10.34
C GLN A 239 2.49 17.65 -10.49
N ALA A 240 2.22 17.16 -11.70
CA ALA A 240 1.14 16.23 -11.96
C ALA A 240 1.38 14.90 -11.24
N PHE A 241 2.61 14.38 -11.27
CA PHE A 241 2.99 13.18 -10.52
C PHE A 241 2.71 13.35 -9.02
N ASN A 242 3.17 14.45 -8.41
CA ASN A 242 2.98 14.74 -6.99
C ASN A 242 1.51 14.96 -6.61
N ASN A 243 0.68 15.49 -7.52
CA ASN A 243 -0.76 15.66 -7.28
C ASN A 243 -1.53 14.33 -7.33
N ILE A 244 -1.04 13.37 -8.13
CA ILE A 244 -1.67 12.06 -8.29
C ILE A 244 -1.24 11.11 -7.17
N MET A 245 0.03 11.15 -6.80
CA MET A 245 0.61 10.24 -5.81
C MET A 245 0.11 10.54 -4.39
N PRO A 246 -0.55 9.58 -3.72
CA PRO A 246 -0.92 9.75 -2.33
C PRO A 246 0.31 9.89 -1.43
N ASN A 247 0.22 10.76 -0.43
CA ASN A 247 1.28 10.88 0.57
C ASN A 247 1.14 9.76 1.60
N ILE A 248 2.22 9.02 1.86
CA ILE A 248 2.28 8.02 2.92
C ILE A 248 3.10 8.60 4.07
N ASN A 249 2.41 9.29 4.97
CA ASN A 249 2.97 9.74 6.25
C ASN A 249 2.24 9.02 7.38
N LEU A 250 2.98 8.52 8.37
CA LEU A 250 2.38 7.94 9.58
C LEU A 250 1.95 9.02 10.56
N TYR A 251 2.69 10.14 10.59
CA TYR A 251 2.45 11.29 11.46
C TYR A 251 2.38 12.57 10.62
N HIS A 252 1.41 13.43 10.95
CA HIS A 252 1.21 14.76 10.38
C HIS A 252 1.66 15.86 11.34
#